data_AF-C1LRF7-F1
#
_entry.id   AF-C1LRF7-F1
#
_cell.length_a   1.000
_cell.length_b   1.000
_cell.length_c   1.000
_cell.angle_alpha   90.00
_cell.angle_beta   90.00
_cell.angle_gamma   90.00
#
_symmetry.space_group_name_H-M   'P 1'
#
loop_
_entity.id
_entity.type
_entity.pdbx_description
1 polymer ?
#
loop_
_entity_poly.entity_id
_entity_poly.type
_entity_poly.pdbx_seq_one_letter_code
_entity_poly.pdbx_strand_id
1 'polypeptide(L)'
;MEPLKMNNGRSIPVIGLGTWNSPPGEVGAAVKKALEIGYRHLDCAYVYRNEAEIGEALENALNSLRLKREDIFITSKLWNTFFRSEHVRKACEETLKNLRLNYLDLYLIHWPVPLKVKSKLIC
;
A
#
# COMPACT_ATOMS: atom_id res chain seq x y z
N MET A 1 -4.08 20.91 8.62
CA MET A 1 -3.87 20.16 9.87
C MET A 1 -2.52 19.48 9.75
N GLU A 2 -1.72 19.52 10.82
CA GLU A 2 -0.36 18.96 10.79
C GLU A 2 -0.38 17.42 10.76
N PRO A 3 0.62 16.76 10.13
CA PRO A 3 0.84 15.32 10.27
C PRO A 3 1.02 14.89 11.73
N LEU A 4 0.61 13.67 12.06
CA LEU A 4 0.81 13.11 13.40
C LEU A 4 2.24 12.55 13.50
N LYS A 5 2.95 12.88 14.58
CA LYS A 5 4.29 12.34 14.85
C LYS A 5 4.18 10.94 15.47
N MET A 6 4.80 9.96 14.83
CA MET A 6 4.87 8.58 15.31
C MET A 6 6.01 8.41 16.33
N ASN A 7 5.97 7.30 17.08
CA ASN A 7 6.96 6.99 18.13
C ASN A 7 8.40 6.79 17.61
N ASN A 8 8.59 6.57 16.31
CA ASN A 8 9.90 6.46 15.64
C ASN A 8 10.41 7.82 15.10
N GLY A 9 9.74 8.92 15.44
CA GLY A 9 10.10 10.27 15.03
C GLY A 9 9.63 10.68 13.63
N ARG A 10 9.13 9.74 12.81
CA ARG A 10 8.56 10.03 11.48
C ARG A 10 7.14 10.58 11.62
N SER A 11 6.65 11.22 10.56
CA SER A 11 5.31 11.80 10.52
C SER A 11 4.40 11.03 9.57
N ILE A 12 3.11 10.91 9.92
CA ILE A 12 2.06 10.30 9.09
C ILE A 12 0.98 11.34 8.78
N PRO A 13 0.56 11.53 7.51
CA PRO A 13 -0.58 12.38 7.19
C PRO A 13 -1.85 11.85 7.84
N VAL A 14 -2.55 12.74 8.55
CA VAL A 14 -3.72 12.38 9.37
C VAL A 14 -4.97 12.03 8.55
N ILE A 15 -4.94 12.23 7.23
CA ILE A 15 -5.96 11.79 6.29
C ILE A 15 -5.30 11.02 5.15
N GLY A 16 -5.87 9.88 4.80
CA GLY A 16 -5.41 9.03 3.70
C GLY A 16 -6.57 8.44 2.91
N LEU A 17 -6.31 8.05 1.66
CA LEU A 17 -7.25 7.34 0.81
C LEU A 17 -7.21 5.84 1.15
N GLY A 18 -8.34 5.28 1.57
CA GLY A 18 -8.51 3.83 1.67
C GLY A 18 -8.85 3.21 0.30
N THR A 19 -8.24 2.06 -0.02
CA THR A 19 -8.34 1.44 -1.37
C THR A 19 -9.09 0.11 -1.40
N TRP A 20 -9.82 -0.24 -0.34
CA TRP A 20 -10.56 -1.49 -0.24
C TRP A 20 -11.76 -1.55 -1.21
N ASN A 21 -11.96 -2.72 -1.83
CA ASN A 21 -13.18 -3.14 -2.55
C ASN A 21 -13.66 -2.16 -3.64
N SER A 22 -12.72 -1.49 -4.32
CA SER A 22 -13.01 -0.78 -5.55
C SER A 22 -13.33 -1.78 -6.66
N PRO A 23 -14.30 -1.51 -7.55
CA PRO A 23 -14.45 -2.27 -8.78
C PRO A 23 -13.16 -2.25 -9.62
N PRO A 24 -12.91 -3.29 -10.45
CA PRO A 24 -11.76 -3.31 -11.34
C PRO A 24 -11.67 -2.02 -12.19
N GLY A 25 -10.50 -1.39 -12.23
CA GLY A 25 -10.24 -0.14 -12.95
C GLY A 25 -10.53 1.15 -12.16
N GLU A 26 -11.33 1.11 -11.10
CA GLU A 26 -11.70 2.34 -10.35
C GLU A 26 -10.59 2.83 -9.42
N VAL A 27 -9.81 1.91 -8.83
CA VAL A 27 -8.81 2.26 -7.82
C VAL A 27 -7.71 3.18 -8.37
N GLY A 28 -7.29 2.98 -9.62
CA GLY A 28 -6.25 3.80 -10.24
C GLY A 28 -6.72 5.24 -10.47
N ALA A 29 -7.97 5.40 -10.94
CA ALA A 29 -8.60 6.71 -11.08
C ALA A 29 -8.77 7.40 -9.72
N ALA A 30 -9.18 6.66 -8.69
CA ALA A 30 -9.30 7.18 -7.32
C ALA A 30 -7.94 7.65 -6.76
N VAL A 31 -6.88 6.87 -6.94
CA VAL A 31 -5.50 7.24 -6.52
C VAL A 31 -5.07 8.52 -7.22
N LYS A 32 -5.17 8.58 -8.55
CA LYS A 32 -4.80 9.78 -9.32
C LYS A 32 -5.59 11.01 -8.85
N LYS A 33 -6.91 10.88 -8.70
CA LYS A 33 -7.78 11.97 -8.25
C LYS A 33 -7.45 12.42 -6.83
N ALA A 34 -7.17 11.50 -5.91
CA ALA A 34 -6.82 11.84 -4.54
C ALA A 34 -5.49 12.64 -4.49
N LEU A 35 -4.48 12.23 -5.25
CA LEU A 35 -3.20 12.93 -5.32
C LEU A 35 -3.33 14.34 -5.93
N GLU A 36 -4.16 14.48 -6.98
CA GLU A 36 -4.53 15.78 -7.57
C GLU A 36 -5.22 16.71 -6.57
N ILE A 37 -6.13 16.17 -5.75
CA ILE A 37 -6.86 16.94 -4.73
C ILE A 37 -5.94 17.36 -3.57
N GLY A 38 -4.87 16.62 -3.31
CA GLY A 38 -3.88 16.95 -2.28
C GLY A 38 -3.67 15.87 -1.23
N TYR A 39 -4.25 14.67 -1.39
CA TYR A 39 -3.91 13.55 -0.50
C TYR A 39 -2.43 13.22 -0.62
N ARG A 40 -1.82 12.89 0.52
CA ARG A 40 -0.42 12.47 0.62
C ARG A 40 -0.26 11.16 1.39
N HIS A 41 -1.34 10.42 1.59
CA HIS A 41 -1.34 9.11 2.24
C HIS A 41 -2.29 8.17 1.50
N LEU A 42 -1.78 7.00 1.10
CA LEU A 42 -2.55 5.91 0.51
C LEU A 42 -2.48 4.68 1.44
N ASP A 43 -3.64 4.17 1.84
CA ASP A 43 -3.79 2.95 2.64
C ASP A 43 -4.14 1.77 1.73
N CYS A 44 -3.17 0.87 1.54
CA CYS A 44 -3.26 -0.31 0.68
C CYS A 44 -3.27 -1.60 1.51
N ALA A 45 -3.51 -2.73 0.88
CA ALA A 45 -3.25 -4.04 1.48
C ALA A 45 -3.15 -5.12 0.40
N TYR A 46 -2.25 -6.09 0.61
CA TYR A 46 -2.09 -7.25 -0.27
C TYR A 46 -3.42 -7.95 -0.60
N VAL A 47 -4.28 -8.14 0.40
CA VAL A 47 -5.54 -8.90 0.23
C VAL A 47 -6.56 -8.19 -0.65
N TYR A 48 -6.42 -6.89 -0.88
CA TYR A 48 -7.32 -6.15 -1.76
C TYR A 48 -7.09 -6.48 -3.23
N ARG A 49 -5.95 -7.14 -3.55
CA ARG A 49 -5.59 -7.63 -4.89
C ARG A 49 -5.65 -6.56 -5.97
N ASN A 50 -5.28 -5.34 -5.59
CA ASN A 50 -5.30 -4.17 -6.46
C ASN A 50 -4.03 -3.30 -6.33
N GLU A 51 -2.98 -3.84 -5.70
CA GLU A 51 -1.71 -3.12 -5.48
C GLU A 51 -0.97 -2.84 -6.81
N ALA A 52 -1.14 -3.68 -7.83
CA ALA A 52 -0.53 -3.47 -9.14
C ALA A 52 -1.12 -2.25 -9.85
N GLU A 53 -2.45 -2.12 -9.83
CA GLU A 53 -3.20 -1.01 -10.38
C GLU A 53 -2.91 0.29 -9.61
N ILE A 54 -2.77 0.21 -8.28
CA ILE A 54 -2.34 1.34 -7.44
C ILE A 54 -0.91 1.76 -7.81
N GLY A 55 0.02 0.81 -7.96
CA GLY A 55 1.42 1.10 -8.29
C GLY A 55 1.58 1.81 -9.63
N GLU A 56 0.87 1.34 -10.66
CA GLU A 56 0.84 2.00 -11.96
C GLU A 56 0.26 3.42 -11.89
N ALA A 57 -0.89 3.58 -11.21
CA ALA A 57 -1.50 4.90 -11.05
C ALA A 57 -0.63 5.86 -10.25
N LEU A 58 0.04 5.37 -9.20
CA LEU A 58 0.96 6.13 -8.36
C LEU A 58 2.15 6.62 -9.16
N GLU A 59 2.85 5.74 -9.89
CA GLU A 59 4.00 6.09 -10.72
C GLU A 59 3.65 7.18 -11.76
N ASN A 60 2.52 7.02 -12.45
CA ASN A 60 2.02 8.00 -13.42
C ASN A 60 1.65 9.34 -12.75
N ALA A 61 1.02 9.30 -11.57
CA ALA A 61 0.65 10.49 -10.81
C ALA A 61 1.87 11.24 -10.28
N LEU A 62 2.89 10.55 -9.75
CA LEU A 62 4.13 11.18 -9.28
C LEU A 62 4.81 11.97 -10.40
N ASN A 63 4.93 11.34 -11.57
CA ASN A 63 5.52 11.97 -12.76
C ASN A 63 4.69 13.18 -13.25
N SER A 64 3.37 13.00 -13.42
CA SER A 64 2.51 14.07 -13.97
C SER A 64 2.33 15.25 -13.00
N LEU A 65 2.25 15.00 -11.70
CA LEU A 65 2.08 16.02 -10.67
C LEU A 65 3.40 16.59 -10.16
N ARG A 66 4.55 16.09 -10.65
CA ARG A 66 5.90 16.45 -10.20
C ARG A 66 6.09 16.27 -8.69
N LEU A 67 5.45 15.24 -8.13
CA LEU A 67 5.59 14.85 -6.73
C LEU A 67 6.73 13.84 -6.61
N LYS A 68 7.45 13.90 -5.50
CA LYS A 68 8.51 12.95 -5.20
C LYS A 68 7.95 11.79 -4.40
N ARG A 69 8.66 10.66 -4.39
CA ARG A 69 8.23 9.48 -3.62
C ARG A 69 8.11 9.80 -2.13
N GLU A 70 9.04 10.58 -1.58
CA GLU A 70 9.07 10.99 -0.18
C GLU A 70 7.93 11.96 0.22
N ASP A 71 7.22 12.54 -0.76
CA ASP A 71 6.03 13.37 -0.49
C ASP A 71 4.79 12.52 -0.18
N ILE A 72 4.81 11.21 -0.49
CA ILE A 72 3.67 10.31 -0.35
C ILE A 72 3.95 9.28 0.74
N PHE A 73 3.04 9.15 1.69
CA PHE A 73 3.05 8.12 2.71
C PHE A 73 2.27 6.88 2.21
N ILE A 74 2.93 5.74 2.07
CA ILE A 74 2.31 4.49 1.61
C ILE A 74 2.26 3.47 2.74
N THR A 75 1.04 3.03 3.06
CA THR A 75 0.77 1.92 3.98
C THR A 75 0.41 0.67 3.19
N SER A 76 0.96 -0.49 3.54
CA SER A 76 0.42 -1.79 3.15
C SER A 76 0.39 -2.77 4.33
N LYS A 77 -0.18 -3.96 4.13
CA LYS A 77 -0.54 -4.91 5.19
C LYS A 77 -0.17 -6.34 4.80
N LEU A 78 0.58 -7.01 5.67
CA LEU A 78 0.88 -8.43 5.59
C LEU A 78 -0.40 -9.25 5.76
N TRP A 79 -0.76 -10.03 4.75
CA TRP A 79 -1.93 -10.89 4.81
C TRP A 79 -1.69 -12.15 5.66
N ASN A 80 -2.77 -12.63 6.28
CA ASN A 80 -2.81 -13.68 7.29
C ASN A 80 -2.13 -15.00 6.87
N THR A 81 -2.06 -15.30 5.56
CA THR A 81 -1.42 -16.51 5.05
C THR A 81 0.12 -16.47 5.06
N PHE A 82 0.71 -15.30 5.34
CA PHE A 82 2.16 -15.06 5.26
C PHE A 82 2.81 -14.78 6.62
N PHE A 83 2.13 -15.10 7.73
CA PHE A 83 2.65 -14.82 9.09
C PHE A 83 3.78 -15.75 9.53
N ARG A 84 3.99 -16.88 8.84
CA ARG A 84 5.18 -17.67 9.08
C ARG A 84 6.40 -16.85 8.69
N SER A 85 7.40 -16.79 9.57
CA SER A 85 8.58 -15.93 9.45
C SER A 85 9.26 -16.03 8.08
N GLU A 86 9.33 -17.23 7.52
CA GLU A 86 9.94 -17.55 6.23
C GLU A 86 9.20 -16.93 5.03
N HIS A 87 7.95 -16.49 5.21
CA HIS A 87 7.11 -15.90 4.16
C HIS A 87 7.01 -14.38 4.23
N VAL A 88 7.30 -13.77 5.39
CA VAL A 88 7.10 -12.32 5.62
C VAL A 88 7.87 -11.47 4.61
N ARG A 89 9.15 -11.79 4.39
CA ARG A 89 9.99 -11.03 3.45
C ARG A 89 9.45 -11.09 2.03
N LYS A 90 9.14 -12.31 1.53
CA LYS A 90 8.62 -12.51 0.17
C LYS A 90 7.29 -11.78 -0.03
N ALA A 91 6.41 -11.78 0.97
CA ALA A 91 5.14 -11.05 0.90
C ALA A 91 5.34 -9.52 0.82
N CYS A 92 6.30 -8.98 1.57
CA CYS A 92 6.65 -7.56 1.50
C CYS A 92 7.26 -7.21 0.12
N GLU A 93 8.20 -8.03 -0.37
CA GLU A 93 8.82 -7.85 -1.69
C GLU A 93 7.79 -7.90 -2.83
N GLU A 94 6.80 -8.78 -2.75
CA GLU A 94 5.71 -8.86 -3.71
C GLU A 94 4.83 -7.61 -3.68
N THR A 95 4.47 -7.11 -2.49
CA THR A 95 3.76 -5.84 -2.35
C THR A 95 4.57 -4.67 -2.93
N LEU A 96 5.88 -4.60 -2.64
CA LEU A 96 6.76 -3.56 -3.18
C LEU A 96 6.83 -3.60 -4.70
N LYS A 97 6.96 -4.80 -5.28
CA LYS A 97 6.94 -5.01 -6.72
C LYS A 97 5.63 -4.55 -7.34
N ASN A 98 4.49 -4.94 -6.77
CA ASN A 98 3.17 -4.57 -7.29
C ASN A 98 2.94 -3.06 -7.20
N LEU A 99 3.30 -2.43 -6.07
CA LEU A 99 3.21 -0.98 -5.91
C LEU A 99 4.28 -0.19 -6.68
N ARG A 100 5.26 -0.87 -7.32
CA ARG A 100 6.42 -0.26 -7.99
C ARG A 100 7.25 0.63 -7.06
N LEU A 101 7.49 0.16 -5.83
CA LEU A 101 8.20 0.90 -4.78
C LEU A 101 9.45 0.18 -4.29
N ASN A 102 10.39 0.97 -3.77
CA ASN A 102 11.58 0.47 -3.08
C ASN A 102 11.37 0.33 -1.56
N TYR A 103 10.39 1.03 -0.99
CA TYR A 103 10.03 0.97 0.42
C TYR A 103 8.56 1.32 0.67
N LEU A 104 8.04 0.85 1.81
CA LEU A 104 6.77 1.27 2.40
C LEU A 104 7.04 2.17 3.60
N ASP A 105 6.20 3.18 3.81
CA ASP A 105 6.29 4.06 4.98
C ASP A 105 5.74 3.37 6.24
N LEU A 106 4.76 2.49 6.05
CA LEU A 106 4.16 1.67 7.10
C LEU A 106 3.79 0.28 6.57
N TYR A 107 4.16 -0.76 7.32
CA TYR A 107 3.77 -2.14 7.03
C TYR A 107 3.14 -2.79 8.26
N LEU A 108 1.88 -3.19 8.16
CA LEU A 108 1.09 -3.67 9.28
C LEU A 108 0.83 -5.17 9.21
N ILE A 109 0.75 -5.83 10.36
CA ILE A 109 0.06 -7.12 10.47
C ILE A 109 -1.43 -6.84 10.26
N HIS A 110 -2.04 -7.38 9.20
CA HIS A 110 -3.42 -7.02 8.85
C HIS A 110 -4.43 -7.45 9.92
N TRP A 111 -4.26 -8.65 10.47
CA TRP A 111 -5.11 -9.23 11.52
C TRP A 111 -4.28 -10.07 12.48
N PRO A 112 -4.67 -10.22 13.75
CA PRO A 112 -3.98 -11.09 14.70
C PRO A 112 -4.34 -12.59 14.53
N VAL A 113 -4.70 -13.04 13.32
CA VAL A 113 -5.20 -14.40 13.06
C VAL A 113 -4.46 -15.04 11.89
N PRO A 114 -3.47 -15.93 12.12
CA PRO A 114 -2.76 -16.63 11.05
C PRO A 114 -3.68 -17.60 10.30
N LEU A 115 -3.58 -17.64 8.98
CA LEU A 115 -4.29 -18.60 8.12
C LEU A 115 -3.30 -19.58 7.47
N LYS A 116 -3.75 -20.82 7.26
CA LYS A 116 -2.99 -21.79 6.44
C LYS A 116 -3.29 -21.55 4.96
N VAL A 117 -2.25 -21.52 4.13
CA VAL A 117 -2.41 -21.62 2.67
C VAL A 117 -2.97 -23.01 2.36
N LYS A 118 -4.16 -23.12 1.77
CA LYS A 118 -4.60 -24.39 1.19
C LYS A 118 -3.69 -24.70 -0.01
N SER A 119 -3.14 -25.90 -0.03
CA SER A 119 -2.02 -26.38 -0.84
C SER A 119 -2.24 -26.44 -2.38
N LYS A 120 -2.82 -25.40 -3.01
CA LYS A 120 -3.06 -25.37 -4.46
C LYS A 120 -2.78 -24.02 -5.16
N LEU A 121 -2.02 -23.11 -4.54
CA LEU A 121 -1.50 -21.92 -5.23
C LEU A 121 0.02 -21.83 -5.06
N ILE A 122 0.73 -22.80 -5.62
CA ILE A 122 2.15 -22.69 -5.95
C ILE A 122 2.24 -23.06 -7.43
N CYS A 123 2.13 -22.05 -8.29
CA CYS A 123 2.65 -22.01 -9.66
C CYS A 123 2.99 -20.55 -9.94
#